data_AF-A0A1E5QU47-F1
#
_entry.id   AF-A0A1E5QU47-F1
#
_cell.length_a   1.000
_cell.length_b   1.000
_cell.length_c   1.000
_cell.angle_alpha   90.00
_cell.angle_beta   90.00
_cell.angle_gamma   90.00
#
_symmetry.space_group_name_H-M   'P 1'
#
loop_
_entity.id
_entity.type
_entity.pdbx_description
1 polymer ?
#
loop_
_entity_poly.entity_id
_entity_poly.type
_entity_poly.pdbx_seq_one_letter_code
_entity_poly.pdbx_strand_id
1 'polypeptide(L)'
;MKNFKIVTQKKGKYRQKILTWQENGKQQRQNIPKSLWYLIDNIDSLEELLSALENIKTKRQPRERKSNRRVKGEGSGMIKIKYSSRKNKDGTIKRYTQHWFQYREDEKLRIKYIPVAMVDSIVEMNARKLPISVILERLN
;
A
#
# COMPACT_ATOMS: atom_id res chain seq x y z
N MET A 1 -2.73 31.36 31.10
CA MET A 1 -4.09 31.05 30.63
C MET A 1 -3.99 30.21 29.37
N LYS A 2 -4.83 29.17 29.20
CA LYS A 2 -4.84 28.39 27.96
C LYS A 2 -5.40 29.27 26.83
N ASN A 3 -4.55 29.67 25.88
CA ASN A 3 -4.91 30.57 24.76
C ASN A 3 -5.66 29.84 23.62
N PHE A 4 -6.17 28.64 23.88
CA PHE A 4 -6.82 27.79 22.89
C PHE A 4 -8.01 27.02 23.47
N LYS A 5 -8.93 26.65 22.60
CA LYS A 5 -10.12 25.84 22.90
C LYS A 5 -10.28 24.77 21.85
N ILE A 6 -10.68 23.57 22.27
CA ILE A 6 -11.00 22.46 21.37
C ILE A 6 -12.49 22.22 21.41
N VAL A 7 -13.13 22.35 20.26
CA VAL A 7 -14.59 22.23 20.10
C VAL A 7 -14.90 20.95 19.33
N THR A 8 -15.86 20.17 19.81
CA THR A 8 -16.37 19.02 19.06
C THR A 8 -17.61 19.43 18.28
N GLN A 9 -17.55 19.34 16.95
CA GLN A 9 -18.67 19.65 16.04
C GLN A 9 -19.19 18.35 15.40
N LYS A 10 -20.52 18.22 15.30
CA LYS A 10 -21.17 17.14 14.56
C LYS A 10 -21.32 17.55 13.09
N LYS A 11 -20.85 16.73 12.16
CA LYS A 11 -20.99 16.91 10.70
C LYS A 11 -21.67 15.66 10.13
N GLY A 12 -22.99 15.68 10.08
CA GLY A 12 -23.81 14.51 9.72
C GLY A 12 -23.68 13.37 10.75
N LYS A 13 -23.28 12.18 10.30
CA LYS A 13 -23.01 11.01 11.16
C LYS A 13 -21.64 11.09 11.87
N TYR A 14 -20.78 12.03 11.50
CA TYR A 14 -19.40 12.11 11.99
C TYR A 14 -19.23 13.21 13.04
N ARG A 15 -18.24 13.03 13.93
CA ARG A 15 -17.75 14.07 14.84
C ARG A 15 -16.40 14.58 14.33
N GLN A 16 -16.15 15.87 14.48
CA GLN A 16 -14.89 16.54 14.16
C GLN A 16 -14.46 17.35 15.37
N LYS A 17 -13.20 17.25 15.78
CA LYS A 17 -12.60 18.13 16.80
C LYS A 17 -11.87 19.27 16.08
N ILE A 18 -12.12 20.50 16.51
CA ILE A 18 -11.57 21.73 15.93
C ILE A 18 -10.81 22.48 17.03
N LEU A 19 -9.54 22.73 16.78
CA LEU A 19 -8.72 23.63 17.58
C LEU A 19 -9.03 25.08 17.20
N THR A 20 -9.22 25.94 18.18
CA THR A 20 -9.45 27.36 18.01
C THR A 20 -8.58 28.16 18.96
N TRP A 21 -7.94 29.23 18.48
CA TRP A 21 -7.09 30.11 19.30
C TRP A 21 -7.17 31.55 18.79
N GLN A 22 -6.67 32.50 19.56
CA GLN A 22 -6.54 33.91 19.15
C GLN A 22 -5.08 34.22 18.86
N GLU A 23 -4.84 34.89 17.74
CA GLU A 23 -3.51 35.30 17.30
C GLU A 23 -3.63 36.64 16.56
N ASN A 24 -2.88 37.65 17.00
CA ASN A 24 -2.90 39.01 16.43
C ASN A 24 -4.32 39.60 16.29
N GLY A 25 -5.16 39.42 17.32
CA GLY A 25 -6.55 39.90 17.35
C GLY A 25 -7.51 39.13 16.43
N LYS A 26 -7.07 38.08 15.74
CA LYS A 26 -7.89 37.25 14.85
C LYS A 26 -8.12 35.86 15.44
N GLN A 27 -9.32 35.32 15.21
CA GLN A 27 -9.63 33.94 15.59
C GLN A 27 -9.11 32.97 14.52
N GLN A 28 -8.26 32.03 14.95
CA GLN A 28 -7.75 30.95 14.12
C GLN A 28 -8.50 29.65 14.39
N ARG A 29 -8.57 28.78 13.36
CA ARG A 29 -9.25 27.48 13.44
C ARG A 29 -8.49 26.41 12.66
N GLN A 30 -8.32 25.22 13.26
CA GLN A 30 -7.70 24.08 12.59
C GLN A 30 -8.40 22.77 12.95
N ASN A 31 -8.66 21.94 11.94
CA ASN A 31 -9.22 20.61 12.13
C ASN A 31 -8.17 19.68 12.75
N ILE A 32 -8.56 18.95 13.80
CA ILE A 32 -7.71 17.97 14.45
C ILE A 32 -8.00 16.57 13.86
N PRO A 33 -7.00 15.92 13.22
CA PRO A 33 -7.13 14.56 12.72
C PRO A 33 -7.53 13.57 13.83
N LYS A 34 -8.35 12.56 13.48
CA LYS A 34 -8.76 11.50 14.43
C LYS A 34 -7.59 10.81 15.12
N SER A 35 -6.46 10.64 14.42
CA SER A 35 -5.24 10.04 14.97
C SER A 35 -4.63 10.82 16.14
N LEU A 36 -4.96 12.10 16.30
CA LEU A 36 -4.51 12.93 17.43
C LEU A 36 -5.55 13.05 18.55
N TRP A 37 -6.75 12.47 18.40
CA TRP A 37 -7.81 12.70 19.39
C TRP A 37 -7.47 12.20 20.78
N TYR A 38 -6.67 11.15 20.90
CA TYR A 38 -6.19 10.56 22.16
C TYR A 38 -5.10 11.39 22.84
N LEU A 39 -4.40 12.23 22.07
CA LEU A 39 -3.33 13.08 22.60
C LEU A 39 -3.90 14.37 23.19
N ILE A 40 -5.04 14.84 22.68
CA ILE A 40 -5.72 16.05 23.14
C ILE A 40 -5.97 16.06 24.65
N ASP A 41 -6.33 14.90 25.22
CA ASP A 41 -6.69 14.81 26.63
C ASP A 41 -5.45 14.88 27.55
N ASN A 42 -4.24 14.81 26.97
CA ASN A 42 -2.95 14.86 27.68
C ASN A 42 -2.08 16.07 27.29
N ILE A 43 -2.53 16.92 26.34
CA ILE A 43 -1.78 18.08 25.86
C ILE A 43 -2.29 19.34 26.55
N ASP A 44 -1.41 20.01 27.30
CA ASP A 44 -1.71 21.26 27.98
C ASP A 44 -1.25 22.51 27.21
N SER A 45 -0.40 22.35 26.18
CA SER A 45 0.17 23.45 25.40
C SER A 45 -0.32 23.48 23.94
N LEU A 46 -0.57 24.70 23.44
CA LEU A 46 -0.91 24.94 22.03
C LEU A 46 0.25 24.54 21.10
N GLU A 47 1.49 24.80 21.52
CA GLU A 47 2.70 24.54 20.73
C GLU A 47 2.90 23.04 20.47
N GLU A 48 2.67 22.22 21.50
CA GLU A 48 2.77 20.77 21.40
C GLU A 48 1.73 20.21 20.43
N LEU A 49 0.51 20.75 20.46
CA LEU A 49 -0.57 20.34 19.56
C LEU A 49 -0.31 20.77 18.11
N LEU A 50 0.18 22.00 17.90
CA LEU A 50 0.56 22.50 16.57
C LEU A 50 1.73 21.70 15.98
N SER A 51 2.76 21.41 16.77
CA SER A 51 3.86 20.54 16.38
C SER A 51 3.39 19.13 15.99
N ALA A 52 2.49 18.52 16.77
CA ALA A 52 1.89 17.22 16.44
C ALA A 52 1.09 17.26 15.11
N LEU A 53 0.39 18.36 14.84
CA LEU A 53 -0.35 18.56 13.59
C LEU A 53 0.57 18.69 12.38
N GLU A 54 1.68 19.42 12.52
CA GLU A 54 2.70 19.55 11.48
C GLU A 54 3.39 18.21 11.18
N ASN A 55 3.74 17.45 12.22
CA ASN A 55 4.33 16.13 12.07
C ASN A 55 3.44 15.15 11.29
N ILE A 56 2.11 15.26 11.38
CA ILE A 56 1.20 14.44 10.58
C ILE A 56 1.17 14.89 9.12
N LYS A 57 1.25 16.20 8.86
CA LYS A 57 1.30 16.71 7.49
C LYS A 57 2.58 16.25 6.79
N THR A 58 3.72 16.26 7.50
CA THR A 58 5.02 15.85 6.94
C THR A 58 5.18 14.33 6.82
N LYS A 59 4.62 13.54 7.74
CA LYS A 59 4.57 12.05 7.61
C LYS A 59 3.71 11.58 6.43
N ARG A 60 2.79 12.41 5.95
CA ARG A 60 2.15 12.22 4.63
C ARG A 60 3.08 12.70 3.53
N GLN A 61 4.31 12.19 3.48
CA GLN A 61 5.01 12.21 2.20
C GLN A 61 4.11 11.52 1.18
N PRO A 62 3.98 12.02 -0.05
CA PRO A 62 3.27 11.31 -1.09
C PRO A 62 4.00 9.98 -1.26
N ARG A 63 3.49 8.91 -0.65
CA ARG A 63 3.85 7.56 -1.06
C ARG A 63 3.52 7.56 -2.54
N GLU A 64 4.54 7.42 -3.39
CA GLU A 64 4.32 7.08 -4.78
C GLU A 64 3.26 5.99 -4.78
N ARG A 65 2.11 6.27 -5.41
CA ARG A 65 1.06 5.28 -5.54
C ARG A 65 1.61 4.22 -6.48
N LYS A 66 2.39 3.28 -5.93
CA LYS A 66 2.87 2.11 -6.66
C LYS A 66 1.62 1.39 -7.12
N SER A 67 1.27 1.59 -8.39
CA SER A 67 0.13 0.92 -8.98
C SER A 67 0.47 -0.56 -8.99
N ASN A 68 -0.30 -1.36 -8.24
CA ASN A 68 -0.17 -2.82 -8.28
C ASN A 68 -0.66 -3.40 -9.61
N ARG A 69 -1.16 -2.56 -10.53
CA ARG A 69 -1.75 -2.90 -11.80
C ARG A 69 -0.86 -2.42 -12.96
N ARG A 70 -0.73 -3.26 -13.99
CA ARG A 70 -0.19 -2.88 -15.30
C ARG A 70 -1.02 -1.75 -15.94
N VAL A 71 -0.45 -1.04 -16.91
CA VAL A 71 -1.17 -0.02 -17.67
C VAL A 71 -2.30 -0.68 -18.49
N LYS A 72 -3.36 0.07 -18.75
CA LYS A 72 -4.45 -0.40 -19.61
C LYS A 72 -3.90 -0.75 -21.00
N GLY A 73 -4.19 -1.95 -21.49
CA GLY A 73 -3.70 -2.46 -22.78
C GLY A 73 -2.50 -3.39 -22.69
N GLU A 74 -1.78 -3.43 -21.56
CA GLU A 74 -0.59 -4.29 -21.37
C GLU A 74 -0.90 -5.73 -20.94
N GLY A 75 -2.19 -6.07 -20.84
CA GLY A 75 -2.70 -7.37 -20.43
C GLY A 75 -2.76 -7.60 -18.91
N SER A 76 -3.36 -8.72 -18.49
CA SER A 76 -3.46 -9.15 -17.09
C SER A 76 -2.80 -10.52 -16.87
N GLY A 77 -1.92 -10.62 -15.86
CA GLY A 77 -1.20 -11.85 -15.56
C GLY A 77 -0.44 -11.81 -14.24
N MET A 78 -0.12 -12.98 -13.70
CA MET A 78 0.51 -13.16 -12.39
C MET A 78 1.31 -14.46 -12.33
N ILE A 79 2.26 -14.52 -11.39
CA ILE A 79 3.02 -15.74 -11.11
C ILE A 79 2.25 -16.59 -10.10
N LYS A 80 2.09 -17.87 -10.42
CA LYS A 80 1.58 -18.93 -9.55
C LYS A 80 2.72 -19.84 -9.12
N ILE A 81 2.74 -20.16 -7.84
CA ILE A 81 3.66 -21.11 -7.24
C ILE A 81 2.88 -22.40 -6.98
N LYS A 82 3.38 -23.54 -7.46
CA LYS A 82 2.86 -24.87 -7.17
C LYS A 82 3.94 -25.70 -6.50
N TYR A 83 3.54 -26.54 -5.55
CA TYR A 83 4.44 -27.48 -4.91
C TYR A 83 4.20 -28.87 -5.48
N SER A 84 5.27 -29.54 -5.90
CA SER A 84 5.24 -30.94 -6.31
C SER A 84 6.13 -31.76 -5.38
N SER A 85 5.68 -32.94 -4.98
CA SER A 85 6.48 -33.89 -4.21
C SER A 85 6.92 -35.06 -5.09
N ARG A 86 8.14 -35.56 -4.89
CA ARG A 86 8.57 -36.86 -5.41
C ARG A 86 9.10 -37.71 -4.25
N LYS A 87 8.69 -38.97 -4.21
CA LYS A 87 9.24 -39.98 -3.30
C LYS A 87 10.51 -40.55 -3.93
N ASN A 88 11.61 -40.46 -3.22
CA ASN A 88 12.88 -41.06 -3.61
C ASN A 88 12.88 -42.56 -3.28
N LYS A 89 13.84 -43.31 -3.84
CA LYS A 89 13.96 -44.78 -3.65
C LYS A 89 14.21 -45.18 -2.18
N ASP A 90 14.83 -44.30 -1.40
CA ASP A 90 15.09 -44.42 0.04
C ASP A 90 13.85 -44.12 0.91
N GLY A 91 12.70 -43.82 0.30
CA GLY A 91 11.46 -43.47 1.00
C GLY A 91 11.33 -41.99 1.37
N THR A 92 12.37 -41.18 1.15
CA THR A 92 12.36 -39.75 1.47
C THR A 92 11.47 -38.96 0.49
N ILE A 93 10.66 -38.02 0.98
CA ILE A 93 9.82 -37.15 0.14
C ILE A 93 10.55 -35.81 -0.08
N LYS A 94 10.96 -35.53 -1.32
CA LYS A 94 11.54 -34.24 -1.70
C LYS A 94 10.46 -33.35 -2.32
N ARG A 95 10.33 -32.12 -1.80
CA ARG A 95 9.41 -31.09 -2.32
C ARG A 95 10.15 -30.18 -3.30
N TYR A 96 9.51 -29.86 -4.41
CA TYR A 96 10.02 -28.98 -5.44
C TYR A 96 9.00 -27.87 -5.69
N THR A 97 9.51 -26.65 -5.79
CA THR A 97 8.72 -25.47 -6.11
C THR A 97 8.71 -25.27 -7.61
N GLN A 98 7.52 -25.19 -8.20
CA GLN A 98 7.32 -24.90 -9.62
C GLN A 98 6.67 -23.54 -9.77
N HIS A 99 7.26 -22.71 -10.64
CA HIS A 99 6.76 -21.38 -10.94
C HIS A 99 6.04 -21.42 -12.30
N TRP A 100 4.89 -20.78 -12.36
CA TRP A 100 4.03 -20.73 -13.54
C TRP A 100 3.55 -19.30 -13.76
N PHE A 101 3.65 -18.79 -14.99
CA PHE A 101 3.08 -17.50 -15.36
C PHE A 101 1.69 -17.70 -15.92
N GLN A 102 0.67 -17.18 -15.24
CA GLN A 102 -0.72 -17.20 -15.69
C GLN A 102 -1.09 -15.86 -16.30
N TYR A 103 -1.68 -15.85 -17.50
CA TYR A 103 -2.07 -14.64 -18.22
C TYR A 103 -3.41 -14.81 -18.94
N ARG A 104 -4.00 -13.70 -19.38
CA ARG A 104 -5.21 -13.69 -20.20
C ARG A 104 -4.88 -13.24 -21.61
N GLU A 105 -5.34 -14.01 -22.59
CA GLU A 105 -5.20 -13.77 -24.03
C GLU A 105 -6.54 -14.12 -24.68
N ASP A 106 -7.12 -13.20 -25.45
CA ASP A 106 -8.45 -13.34 -26.07
C ASP A 106 -9.52 -13.88 -25.11
N GLU A 107 -9.58 -13.26 -23.92
CA GLU A 107 -10.45 -13.61 -22.80
C GLU A 107 -10.20 -14.98 -22.15
N LYS A 108 -9.36 -15.82 -22.74
CA LYS A 108 -9.00 -17.14 -22.23
C LYS A 108 -7.84 -17.07 -21.25
N LEU A 109 -7.89 -17.92 -20.24
CA LEU A 109 -6.83 -18.08 -19.26
C LEU A 109 -5.75 -19.02 -19.80
N ARG A 110 -4.52 -18.54 -19.88
CA ARG A 110 -3.33 -19.30 -20.28
C ARG A 110 -2.36 -19.42 -19.13
N ILE A 111 -1.56 -20.48 -19.13
CA ILE A 111 -0.54 -20.74 -18.12
C ILE A 111 0.72 -21.26 -18.82
N LYS A 112 1.88 -20.69 -18.48
CA LYS A 112 3.19 -21.09 -19.01
C LYS A 112 4.15 -21.43 -17.86
N TYR A 113 4.92 -22.50 -18.00
CA TYR A 113 5.93 -22.86 -16.99
C TYR A 113 7.07 -21.83 -17.01
N ILE A 114 7.59 -21.48 -15.83
CA ILE A 114 8.76 -20.62 -15.68
C ILE A 114 9.95 -21.52 -15.32
N PRO A 115 10.94 -21.69 -16.22
CA PRO A 115 12.16 -22.42 -15.92
C PRO A 115 12.86 -21.84 -14.69
N VAL A 116 13.49 -22.70 -13.87
CA VAL A 116 14.14 -22.30 -12.61
C VAL A 116 15.16 -21.17 -12.83
N ALA A 117 15.96 -21.25 -13.89
CA ALA A 117 16.95 -20.24 -14.24
C ALA A 117 16.36 -18.87 -14.62
N MET A 118 15.05 -18.80 -14.92
CA MET A 118 14.36 -17.57 -15.33
C MET A 118 13.46 -16.99 -14.25
N VAL A 119 13.32 -17.67 -13.09
CA VAL A 119 12.37 -17.26 -12.03
C VAL A 119 12.63 -15.84 -11.58
N ASP A 120 13.87 -15.50 -11.23
CA ASP A 120 14.22 -14.19 -10.68
C ASP A 120 13.93 -13.07 -11.69
N SER A 121 14.32 -13.28 -12.95
CA SER A 121 14.06 -12.34 -14.05
C SER A 121 12.56 -12.12 -14.24
N ILE A 122 11.75 -13.17 -14.28
CA ILE A 122 10.30 -13.05 -14.50
C ILE A 122 9.60 -12.43 -13.28
N VAL A 123 10.05 -12.73 -12.06
CA VAL A 123 9.57 -12.09 -10.83
C VAL A 123 9.84 -10.58 -10.86
N GLU A 124 11.04 -10.17 -11.25
CA GLU A 124 11.41 -8.77 -11.37
C GLU A 124 10.56 -8.05 -12.44
N MET A 125 10.42 -8.65 -13.63
CA MET A 125 9.59 -8.11 -14.71
C MET A 125 8.12 -7.95 -14.28
N ASN A 126 7.58 -8.94 -13.56
CA ASN A 126 6.21 -8.89 -13.05
C ASN A 126 6.03 -7.87 -11.90
N ALA A 127 7.05 -7.69 -11.06
CA ALA A 127 7.08 -6.68 -10.00
C ALA A 127 7.10 -5.26 -10.59
N ARG A 128 7.87 -5.06 -11.67
CA ARG A 128 7.89 -3.82 -12.47
C ARG A 128 6.66 -3.63 -13.34
N LYS A 129 5.74 -4.61 -13.36
CA LYS A 129 4.50 -4.56 -14.15
C LYS A 129 4.75 -4.36 -15.66
N LEU A 130 5.82 -4.93 -16.19
CA LEU A 130 6.10 -4.89 -17.63
C LEU A 130 4.96 -5.52 -18.45
N PRO A 131 4.79 -5.13 -19.73
CA PRO A 131 3.78 -5.72 -20.61
C PRO A 131 3.87 -7.23 -20.70
N ILE A 132 2.72 -7.90 -20.84
CA ILE A 132 2.68 -9.36 -20.92
C ILE A 132 3.45 -9.89 -22.12
N SER A 133 3.38 -9.21 -23.27
CA SER A 133 4.14 -9.58 -24.47
C SER A 133 5.63 -9.74 -24.17
N VAL A 134 6.22 -8.80 -23.44
CA VAL A 134 7.65 -8.82 -23.06
C VAL A 134 7.96 -9.99 -22.12
N ILE A 135 7.07 -10.27 -21.15
CA ILE A 135 7.24 -11.41 -20.24
C ILE A 135 7.12 -12.74 -20.99
N LEU A 136 6.21 -12.82 -21.97
CA LEU A 136 6.00 -14.03 -22.75
C LEU A 136 7.14 -14.30 -23.74
N GLU A 137 7.69 -13.25 -24.34
CA GLU A 137 8.89 -13.31 -25.18
C GLU A 137 10.07 -13.88 -24.39
N ARG A 138 10.25 -13.44 -23.14
CA ARG A 138 11.31 -13.99 -22.27
C ARG A 138 11.09 -15.47 -21.92
N LEU A 139 9.85 -15.96 -21.96
CA LEU A 139 9.50 -17.35 -21.66
C LEU A 139 9.45 -18.25 -22.91
N ASN A 140 9.53 -17.70 -24.12
CA ASN A 140 9.58 -18.46 -25.38
C ASN A 140 10.99 -19.01 -25.59
#